data_AF-A0A293MI08-F1
#
_entry.id   AF-A0A293MI08-F1
#
_cell.length_a   1.000
_cell.length_b   1.000
_cell.length_c   1.000
_cell.angle_alpha   90.00
_cell.angle_beta   90.00
_cell.angle_gamma   90.00
#
_symmetry.space_group_name_H-M   'P 1'
#
loop_
_entity.id
_entity.type
_entity.pdbx_description
1 polymer ?
#
loop_
_entity_poly.entity_id
_entity_poly.type
_entity_poly.pdbx_seq_one_letter_code
_entity_poly.pdbx_strand_id
1 'polypeptide(L)'
;MHQYCMVYFSEFKELPENPDKMGYMQLVNLTSQDGCKKLRSVNLHGKVALIRQTNNCTFDKVALHYKAAHAYGIITATPRSRVDSIIFDSNDTRHLGIVVG
;
A
#
# COMPACT_ATOMS: atom_id res chain seq x y z
N MET A 1 -14.06 17.78 1.64
CA MET A 1 -12.97 17.31 0.76
C MET A 1 -12.47 15.98 1.30
N HIS A 2 -12.38 14.95 0.46
CA HIS A 2 -11.70 13.71 0.80
C HIS A 2 -10.21 13.91 0.51
N GLN A 3 -9.35 13.74 1.51
CA GLN A 3 -7.89 13.83 1.35
C GLN A 3 -7.34 12.43 1.12
N TYR A 4 -6.69 12.23 -0.02
CA TYR A 4 -5.95 11.00 -0.33
C TYR A 4 -4.51 11.19 0.16
N CYS A 5 -4.05 10.31 1.04
CA CYS A 5 -2.67 10.33 1.54
C CYS A 5 -1.89 9.19 0.86
N MET A 6 -0.68 9.51 0.37
CA MET A 6 0.24 8.51 -0.17
C MET A 6 1.38 8.35 0.83
N VAL A 7 1.62 7.11 1.28
CA VAL A 7 2.68 6.79 2.24
C VAL A 7 3.62 5.80 1.58
N TYR A 8 4.88 6.19 1.39
CA TYR A 8 5.87 5.32 0.79
C TYR A 8 6.45 4.34 1.81
N PHE A 9 6.58 3.10 1.38
CA PHE A 9 7.30 2.05 2.10
C PHE A 9 8.36 1.52 1.14
N SER A 10 9.63 1.64 1.53
CA SER A 10 10.80 1.16 0.76
C SER A 10 10.72 -0.32 0.38
N GLU A 11 9.86 -1.05 1.09
CA GLU A 11 9.59 -2.45 0.90
C GLU A 11 8.80 -2.73 -0.38
N PHE A 12 8.06 -1.78 -0.94
CA PHE A 12 7.31 -1.96 -2.20
C PHE A 12 8.18 -1.76 -3.45
N LYS A 13 7.63 -2.07 -4.63
CA LYS A 13 8.35 -1.87 -5.89
C LYS A 13 8.40 -0.36 -6.16
N GLU A 14 9.59 0.16 -6.47
CA GLU A 14 9.71 1.53 -6.97
C GLU A 14 8.82 1.73 -8.20
N LEU A 15 8.24 2.93 -8.31
CA LEU A 15 7.51 3.25 -9.51
C LEU A 15 8.44 3.39 -10.69
N PRO A 16 7.94 3.13 -11.90
CA PRO A 16 8.59 3.65 -13.07
C PRO A 16 8.63 5.18 -13.05
N GLU A 17 9.75 5.74 -13.51
CA GLU A 17 9.94 7.19 -13.71
C GLU A 17 8.91 7.82 -14.66
N ASN A 18 8.29 7.01 -15.52
CA ASN A 18 7.30 7.46 -16.48
C ASN A 18 6.03 6.58 -16.38
N PRO A 19 4.82 7.18 -16.27
CA PRO A 19 3.54 6.47 -16.34
C PRO A 19 3.42 5.47 -17.50
N ASP A 20 3.99 5.77 -18.66
CA ASP A 20 3.94 4.89 -19.86
C ASP A 20 4.69 3.56 -19.66
N LYS A 21 5.64 3.53 -18.72
CA LYS A 21 6.39 2.32 -18.34
C LYS A 21 5.68 1.53 -17.24
N MET A 22 4.52 1.99 -16.77
CA MET A 22 3.74 1.31 -15.75
C MET A 22 2.96 0.16 -16.39
N GLY A 23 3.33 -1.07 -16.03
CA GLY A 23 2.54 -2.24 -16.42
C GLY A 23 1.13 -2.16 -15.83
N TYR A 24 0.16 -2.79 -16.51
CA TYR A 24 -1.21 -2.85 -16.02
C TYR A 24 -1.27 -3.46 -14.62
N MET A 25 -1.94 -2.76 -13.70
CA MET A 25 -2.14 -3.21 -12.33
C MET A 25 -3.62 -3.52 -12.11
N GLN A 26 -3.91 -4.72 -11.65
CA GLN A 26 -5.27 -5.11 -11.32
C GLN A 26 -5.60 -4.75 -9.87
N LEU A 27 -6.63 -3.93 -9.66
CA LEU A 27 -7.19 -3.74 -8.33
C LEU A 27 -7.98 -4.99 -7.92
N VAL A 28 -7.69 -5.54 -6.73
CA VAL A 28 -8.41 -6.70 -6.18
C VAL A 28 -8.98 -6.38 -4.81
N ASN A 29 -10.23 -6.80 -4.58
CA ASN A 29 -10.90 -6.63 -3.30
C ASN A 29 -10.46 -7.74 -2.32
N LEU A 30 -9.75 -7.34 -1.26
CA LEU A 30 -9.34 -8.19 -0.14
C LEU A 30 -9.87 -7.64 1.20
N THR A 31 -10.99 -6.92 1.19
CA THR A 31 -11.58 -6.34 2.41
C THR A 31 -12.05 -7.37 3.43
N SER A 32 -12.20 -8.65 3.04
CA SER A 32 -12.50 -9.77 3.94
C SER A 32 -11.27 -10.39 4.61
N GLN A 33 -10.05 -10.04 4.16
CA GLN A 33 -8.80 -10.55 4.73
C GLN A 33 -8.33 -9.69 5.90
N ASP A 34 -7.84 -10.33 6.96
CA ASP A 34 -7.16 -9.63 8.04
C ASP A 34 -5.72 -9.31 7.62
N GLY A 35 -5.46 -8.03 7.30
CA GLY A 35 -4.14 -7.56 6.89
C GLY A 35 -3.04 -7.75 7.94
N CYS A 36 -3.37 -8.05 9.19
CA CYS A 36 -2.40 -8.39 10.24
C CYS A 36 -1.90 -9.83 10.20
N LYS A 37 -2.46 -10.67 9.31
CA LYS A 37 -2.07 -12.08 9.14
C LYS A 37 -1.32 -12.26 7.82
N LYS A 38 -0.38 -13.20 7.81
CA LYS A 38 0.33 -13.59 6.59
C LYS A 38 -0.65 -14.19 5.57
N LEU A 39 -0.64 -13.65 4.36
CA LEU A 39 -1.44 -14.11 3.21
C LEU A 39 -0.78 -15.32 2.53
N ARG A 40 -0.68 -16.47 3.23
CA ARG A 40 0.13 -17.63 2.79
C ARG A 40 -0.30 -18.27 1.46
N SER A 41 -1.53 -18.02 0.99
CA SER A 41 -2.09 -18.65 -0.21
C SER A 41 -2.53 -17.65 -1.29
N VAL A 42 -2.12 -16.38 -1.18
CA VAL A 42 -2.53 -15.33 -2.12
C VAL A 42 -1.30 -14.83 -2.87
N ASN A 43 -1.37 -14.85 -4.21
CA ASN A 43 -0.37 -14.20 -5.07
C ASN A 43 -0.97 -12.92 -5.68
N LEU A 44 -0.38 -11.79 -5.30
CA LEU A 44 -0.74 -10.44 -5.68
C LEU A 44 0.23 -9.80 -6.67
N HIS A 45 1.09 -10.60 -7.32
CA HIS A 45 1.93 -10.12 -8.39
C HIS A 45 1.10 -9.42 -9.49
N GLY A 46 1.44 -8.16 -9.79
CA GLY A 46 0.71 -7.31 -10.74
C GLY A 46 -0.61 -6.75 -10.20
N LYS A 47 -0.86 -6.83 -8.89
CA LYS A 47 -2.13 -6.45 -8.27
C LYS A 47 -1.94 -5.44 -7.15
N VAL A 48 -2.91 -4.53 -7.04
CA VAL A 48 -3.07 -3.61 -5.91
C VAL A 48 -4.23 -4.13 -5.07
N ALA A 49 -4.04 -4.23 -3.75
CA ALA A 49 -5.05 -4.78 -2.85
C ALA A 49 -5.89 -3.68 -2.21
N LEU A 50 -7.21 -3.73 -2.40
CA LEU A 50 -8.16 -2.94 -1.62
C LEU A 50 -8.45 -3.68 -0.31
N ILE A 51 -8.12 -3.08 0.82
CA ILE A 51 -8.21 -3.72 2.14
C ILE A 51 -9.04 -2.87 3.10
N ARG A 52 -9.59 -3.53 4.12
CA ARG A 52 -10.17 -2.83 5.26
C ARG A 52 -9.06 -2.55 6.28
N GLN A 53 -9.08 -1.35 6.84
CA GLN A 53 -8.19 -1.02 7.95
C GLN A 53 -8.44 -1.97 9.13
N THR A 54 -7.37 -2.49 9.70
CA THR A 54 -7.35 -3.31 10.91
C THR A 54 -6.78 -2.52 12.08
N ASN A 55 -7.25 -2.79 13.29
CA ASN A 55 -6.76 -2.16 14.52
C ASN A 55 -5.81 -3.07 15.31
N ASN A 56 -5.55 -4.27 14.78
CA ASN A 56 -4.85 -5.33 15.51
C ASN A 56 -3.32 -5.26 15.34
N CYS A 57 -2.84 -4.42 14.42
CA CYS A 57 -1.42 -4.23 14.16
C CYS A 57 -1.16 -2.89 13.45
N THR A 58 0.12 -2.54 13.33
CA THR A 58 0.62 -1.33 12.70
C THR A 58 0.64 -1.46 11.16
N PHE A 59 0.65 -0.32 10.46
CA PHE A 59 0.61 -0.26 8.99
C PHE A 59 1.82 -0.91 8.32
N ASP A 60 3.01 -0.74 8.90
CA ASP A 60 4.27 -1.41 8.52
C ASP A 60 4.10 -2.93 8.49
N LYS A 61 3.46 -3.52 9.50
CA LYS A 61 3.22 -4.96 9.53
C LYS A 61 2.27 -5.41 8.41
N VAL A 62 1.22 -4.64 8.15
CA VAL A 62 0.30 -4.91 7.03
C VAL A 62 1.05 -4.82 5.70
N ALA A 63 1.80 -3.75 5.48
CA ALA A 63 2.66 -3.55 4.32
C ALA A 63 3.58 -4.75 4.06
N LEU A 64 4.28 -5.24 5.10
CA LEU A 64 5.16 -6.41 5.01
C LEU A 64 4.41 -7.68 4.61
N HIS A 65 3.19 -7.91 5.10
CA HIS A 65 2.39 -9.09 4.76
C HIS A 65 1.91 -9.08 3.31
N TYR A 66 1.48 -7.92 2.80
CA TYR A 66 1.06 -7.78 1.40
C TYR A 66 2.26 -7.77 0.45
N LYS A 67 3.41 -7.23 0.86
CA LYS A 67 4.65 -7.35 0.09
C LYS A 67 5.11 -8.80 -0.03
N ALA A 68 5.03 -9.57 1.05
CA ALA A 68 5.34 -11.01 1.03
C ALA A 68 4.39 -11.80 0.11
N ALA A 69 3.19 -11.27 -0.15
CA ALA A 69 2.24 -11.80 -1.14
C ALA A 69 2.47 -11.25 -2.55
N HIS A 70 3.56 -10.51 -2.81
CA HIS A 70 3.91 -9.86 -4.08
C HIS A 70 2.98 -8.73 -4.54
N ALA A 71 2.23 -8.10 -3.62
CA ALA A 71 1.39 -6.97 -3.97
C ALA A 71 2.22 -5.78 -4.46
N TYR A 72 1.69 -5.06 -5.44
CA TYR A 72 2.29 -3.83 -5.95
C TYR A 72 1.93 -2.62 -5.08
N GLY A 73 0.82 -2.69 -4.35
CA GLY A 73 0.41 -1.68 -3.38
C GLY A 73 -0.83 -2.10 -2.60
N ILE A 74 -1.21 -1.29 -1.63
CA ILE A 74 -2.42 -1.43 -0.82
C ILE A 74 -3.21 -0.11 -0.91
N ILE A 75 -4.52 -0.21 -1.00
CA ILE A 75 -5.48 0.91 -0.86
C ILE A 75 -6.36 0.63 0.36
N THR A 76 -6.52 1.62 1.24
CA THR A 76 -7.40 1.49 2.40
C THR A 76 -7.92 2.82 2.91
N ALA A 77 -9.20 2.83 3.30
CA ALA A 77 -9.78 3.96 3.99
C ALA A 77 -9.37 3.93 5.48
N THR A 78 -8.64 4.95 5.92
CA THR A 78 -8.23 5.10 7.32
C THR A 78 -8.30 6.56 7.79
N PRO A 79 -8.57 6.84 9.09
CA PRO A 79 -8.47 8.18 9.62
C PRO A 79 -7.05 8.74 9.52
N ARG A 80 -6.94 10.03 9.14
CA ARG A 80 -5.66 10.74 8.99
C ARG A 80 -4.76 10.64 10.23
N SER A 81 -5.34 10.71 11.43
CA SER A 81 -4.60 10.60 12.71
C SER A 81 -3.78 9.31 12.88
N ARG A 82 -4.07 8.26 12.11
CA ARG A 82 -3.33 6.99 12.14
C ARG A 82 -2.17 6.91 11.15
N VAL A 83 -2.12 7.84 10.19
CA VAL A 83 -1.07 7.93 9.19
C VAL A 83 -0.21 9.17 9.37
N ASP A 84 -0.62 10.15 10.19
CA ASP A 84 0.15 11.37 10.45
C ASP A 84 1.59 11.10 10.94
N SER A 85 1.84 10.00 11.65
CA SER A 85 3.19 9.62 12.11
C SER A 85 4.05 8.91 11.04
N ILE A 86 3.46 8.59 9.89
CA ILE A 86 4.09 7.81 8.79
C ILE A 86 4.08 8.62 7.48
N ILE A 87 3.29 9.68 7.39
CA ILE A 87 3.33 10.64 6.28
C ILE A 87 4.69 11.35 6.35
N PHE A 88 5.57 11.01 5.42
CA PHE A 88 6.80 11.77 5.20
C PHE A 88 6.42 13.15 4.64
N ASP A 89 6.96 14.19 5.26
CA ASP A 89 6.76 15.56 4.82
C ASP A 89 7.26 15.70 3.37
N SER A 90 6.41 16.22 2.50
CA SER A 90 6.49 16.18 1.02
C SER A 90 7.74 16.77 0.34
N ASN A 91 8.79 17.11 1.08
CA ASN A 91 10.02 17.70 0.57
C ASN A 91 11.15 16.70 0.25
N ASP A 92 10.99 15.41 0.54
CA ASP A 92 11.98 14.39 0.14
C ASP A 92 11.50 13.65 -1.12
N THR A 93 11.67 14.29 -2.27
CA THR A 93 11.25 13.79 -3.60
C THR A 93 12.25 12.83 -4.24
N ARG A 94 13.20 12.30 -3.48
CA ARG A 94 14.22 11.38 -4.00
C ARG A 94 13.67 9.95 -3.92
N HIS A 95 13.19 9.44 -5.05
CA HIS A 95 12.86 8.02 -5.30
C HIS A 95 11.50 7.52 -4.77
N LEU A 96 10.40 8.18 -5.10
CA LEU A 96 9.07 7.79 -4.63
C LEU A 96 8.33 6.86 -5.60
N GLY A 97 8.09 5.62 -5.17
CA GLY A 97 7.22 4.65 -5.80
C GLY A 97 5.84 4.52 -5.13
N ILE A 98 4.78 5.14 -5.68
CA ILE A 98 3.35 5.18 -5.27
C ILE A 98 2.90 4.11 -4.25
N VAL A 99 2.15 4.59 -3.25
CA VAL A 99 1.05 3.88 -2.59
C VAL A 99 -0.20 4.76 -2.73
N VAL A 100 -1.33 4.19 -3.19
CA VAL A 100 -2.59 4.93 -3.38
C VAL A 100 -3.46 4.79 -2.13
N GLY A 101 -3.96 5.92 -1.61
CA GLY A 101 -4.93 5.99 -0.51
C GLY A 101 -6.37 5.72 -0.94
#